data_AF-A0A6N3E5L9-F1
#
_entry.id   AF-A0A6N3E5L9-F1
#
_cell.length_a   1.000
_cell.length_b   1.000
_cell.length_c   1.000
_cell.angle_alpha   90.00
_cell.angle_beta   90.00
_cell.angle_gamma   90.00
#
_symmetry.space_group_name_H-M   'P 1'
#
loop_
_entity.id
_entity.type
_entity.pdbx_description
1 polymer ?
#
loop_
_entity_poly.entity_id
_entity_poly.type
_entity_poly.pdbx_seq_one_letter_code
_entity_poly.pdbx_strand_id
1 'polypeptide(L)'
;MALYNLYAEQSVLGSILIEPESILVANQFNLCVNDFFHPQHKIIYNCIKKMHDSGDAIDFVTLKHNLEKADFLEKAGGVSYFTSLTSAVPTTKNIYYHIKILKELATKRNIYNLISDRAKTIKKMDGQDMIKLANEVKATVLDSPCVDDLFVDASDISLDTTPSPSIETGFAPLDAATSGGLNFGTLTVLTGSP
;
A
#
# COMPACT_ATOMS: atom_id res chain seq x y z
N MET A 1 19.67 -8.80 12.72
CA MET A 1 19.02 -8.33 11.47
C MET A 1 17.76 -7.58 11.87
N ALA A 2 17.71 -6.26 11.69
CA ALA A 2 16.53 -5.47 12.06
C ALA A 2 15.50 -5.57 10.93
N LEU A 3 14.31 -6.13 11.22
CA LEU A 3 13.20 -6.28 10.27
C LEU A 3 12.21 -5.11 10.37
N TYR A 4 12.73 -3.92 10.70
CA TYR A 4 11.96 -2.70 10.85
C TYR A 4 12.79 -1.49 10.41
N ASN A 5 12.12 -0.43 9.99
CA ASN A 5 12.74 0.84 9.66
C ASN A 5 11.91 1.97 10.28
N LEU A 6 12.42 2.53 11.37
CA LEU A 6 11.72 3.57 12.12
C LEU A 6 11.50 4.83 11.27
N TYR A 7 12.51 5.27 10.51
CA TYR A 7 12.41 6.45 9.67
C TYR A 7 11.33 6.29 8.60
N ALA A 8 11.21 5.10 8.00
CA ALA A 8 10.14 4.83 7.05
C ALA A 8 8.75 4.90 7.71
N GLU A 9 8.58 4.34 8.92
CA GLU A 9 7.31 4.41 9.66
C GLU A 9 6.93 5.86 10.00
N GLN A 10 7.90 6.63 10.48
CA GLN A 10 7.71 8.04 10.81
C GLN A 10 7.39 8.88 9.58
N SER A 11 8.09 8.64 8.46
CA SER A 11 7.81 9.31 7.19
C SER A 11 6.41 9.05 6.68
N VAL A 12 5.91 7.82 6.78
CA VAL A 12 4.53 7.49 6.33
C VAL A 12 3.51 8.18 7.21
N LEU A 13 3.62 8.07 8.54
CA LEU A 13 2.66 8.70 9.45
C LEU A 13 2.70 10.22 9.34
N GLY A 14 3.88 10.83 9.35
CA GLY A 14 4.02 12.27 9.23
C GLY A 14 3.53 12.79 7.89
N SER A 15 3.70 12.03 6.79
CA SER A 15 3.15 12.43 5.49
C SER A 15 1.63 12.48 5.49
N ILE A 16 0.96 11.50 6.13
CA ILE A 16 -0.50 11.48 6.25
C ILE A 16 -1.03 12.62 7.13
N LEU A 17 -0.27 13.03 8.15
CA LEU A 17 -0.63 14.16 9.00
C LEU A 17 -0.46 15.52 8.31
N ILE A 18 0.53 15.65 7.41
CA ILE A 18 0.77 16.87 6.65
C ILE A 18 -0.22 16.99 5.49
N GLU A 19 -0.47 15.88 4.79
CA GLU A 19 -1.35 15.83 3.64
C GLU A 19 -2.34 14.67 3.79
N PRO A 20 -3.62 14.94 4.10
CA PRO A 20 -4.59 13.88 4.37
C PRO A 20 -4.83 12.98 3.15
N GLU A 21 -4.69 13.51 1.92
CA GLU A 21 -4.78 12.75 0.66
C GLU A 21 -3.77 11.59 0.57
N SER A 22 -2.65 11.69 1.28
CA SER A 22 -1.65 10.62 1.33
C SER A 22 -2.19 9.30 1.92
N ILE A 23 -3.32 9.34 2.64
CA ILE A 23 -3.99 8.12 3.11
C ILE A 23 -4.53 7.28 1.96
N LEU A 24 -4.92 7.89 0.84
CA LEU A 24 -5.40 7.18 -0.34
C LEU A 24 -4.30 6.29 -0.90
N VAL A 25 -3.06 6.79 -0.91
CA VAL A 25 -1.88 6.01 -1.29
C VAL A 25 -1.67 4.84 -0.32
N ALA A 26 -1.77 5.07 0.99
CA ALA A 26 -1.66 4.00 1.98
C ALA A 26 -2.73 2.91 1.80
N ASN A 27 -3.97 3.30 1.47
CA ASN A 27 -5.06 2.39 1.15
C ASN A 27 -4.83 1.62 -0.16
N GLN A 28 -4.29 2.29 -1.20
CA GLN A 28 -3.94 1.66 -2.48
C GLN A 28 -2.89 0.55 -2.32
N PHE A 29 -1.91 0.73 -1.43
CA PHE A 29 -0.93 -0.32 -1.08
C PHE A 29 -1.44 -1.26 0.02
N ASN A 30 -2.72 -1.14 0.39
CA ASN A 30 -3.43 -1.95 1.36
C ASN A 30 -2.61 -2.08 2.67
N LEU A 31 -2.10 -0.96 3.16
CA LEU A 31 -1.29 -0.89 4.38
C LEU A 31 -2.18 -1.20 5.60
N CYS A 32 -1.76 -2.20 6.38
CA CYS A 32 -2.47 -2.65 7.56
C CYS A 32 -1.78 -2.13 8.83
N VAL A 33 -2.56 -1.99 9.91
CA VAL A 33 -2.04 -1.64 11.24
C VAL A 33 -0.92 -2.61 11.68
N ASN A 34 -1.01 -3.88 11.29
CA ASN A 34 -0.01 -4.90 11.64
C ASN A 34 1.33 -4.78 10.89
N ASP A 35 1.39 -3.98 9.83
CA ASP A 35 2.63 -3.75 9.06
C ASP A 35 3.62 -2.86 9.82
N PHE A 36 3.15 -1.97 10.70
CA PHE A 36 4.01 -1.19 11.58
C PHE A 36 4.66 -2.07 12.65
N PHE A 37 5.92 -1.82 12.96
CA PHE A 37 6.61 -2.52 14.04
C PHE A 37 6.26 -1.93 15.40
N HIS A 38 6.33 -0.60 15.52
CA HIS A 38 6.16 0.07 16.82
C HIS A 38 4.69 0.12 17.23
N PRO A 39 4.35 -0.27 18.47
CA PRO A 39 2.96 -0.26 18.94
C PRO A 39 2.37 1.16 18.96
N GLN A 40 3.19 2.18 19.19
CA GLN A 40 2.77 3.58 19.15
C GLN A 40 2.26 3.95 17.74
N HIS A 41 3.01 3.58 16.70
CA HIS A 41 2.64 3.79 15.31
C HIS A 41 1.38 3.04 14.90
N LYS A 42 1.19 1.81 15.43
CA LYS A 42 -0.04 1.04 15.21
C LYS A 42 -1.26 1.78 15.73
N ILE A 43 -1.18 2.33 16.94
CA ILE A 43 -2.28 3.07 17.57
C ILE A 43 -2.62 4.31 16.72
N ILE A 44 -1.59 5.07 16.31
CA ILE A 44 -1.74 6.28 15.51
C ILE A 44 -2.41 5.95 14.17
N TYR A 45 -1.86 4.99 13.42
CA TYR A 45 -2.40 4.61 12.12
C TYR A 45 -3.85 4.07 12.21
N ASN A 46 -4.15 3.28 13.23
CA ASN A 46 -5.50 2.78 13.47
C ASN A 46 -6.50 3.92 13.76
N CYS A 47 -6.08 4.95 14.49
CA CYS A 47 -6.91 6.12 14.74
C CYS A 47 -7.15 6.92 13.46
N ILE A 48 -6.09 7.16 12.68
CA ILE A 48 -6.15 7.83 11.37
C ILE A 48 -7.12 7.08 10.43
N LYS A 49 -7.02 5.74 10.38
CA LYS A 49 -7.92 4.91 9.57
C LYS A 49 -9.38 5.07 9.99
N LYS A 50 -9.68 5.02 11.29
CA LYS A 50 -11.04 5.22 11.81
C LYS A 50 -11.61 6.59 11.48
N MET A 51 -10.78 7.64 11.56
CA MET A 51 -11.18 9.00 11.21
C MET A 51 -11.52 9.10 9.72
N HIS A 52 -10.70 8.48 8.86
CA HIS A 52 -10.98 8.39 7.43
C HIS A 52 -12.28 7.63 7.13
N ASP A 53 -12.49 6.46 7.75
CA ASP A 53 -13.73 5.69 7.61
C ASP A 53 -14.97 6.46 8.12
N SER A 54 -14.80 7.33 9.11
CA SER A 54 -15.90 8.16 9.66
C SER A 54 -16.14 9.45 8.86
N GLY A 55 -15.29 9.76 7.88
CA GLY A 55 -15.33 11.01 7.12
C GLY A 55 -14.85 12.24 7.89
N ASP A 56 -14.18 12.05 9.02
CA ASP A 56 -13.60 13.13 9.82
C ASP A 56 -12.33 13.70 9.18
N ALA A 57 -12.07 14.99 9.42
CA ALA A 57 -10.83 15.63 8.96
C ALA A 57 -9.61 15.05 9.69
N ILE A 58 -8.63 14.58 8.92
CA ILE A 58 -7.36 14.05 9.44
C ILE A 58 -6.40 15.22 9.69
N ASP A 59 -6.58 15.87 10.84
CA ASP A 59 -5.69 16.94 11.34
C ASP A 59 -5.11 16.56 12.71
N PHE A 60 -3.98 17.18 13.06
CA PHE A 60 -3.32 17.02 14.35
C PHE A 60 -4.26 17.25 15.56
N VAL A 61 -5.09 18.29 15.52
CA VAL A 61 -6.02 18.62 16.61
C VAL A 61 -7.09 17.55 16.75
N THR A 62 -7.67 17.12 15.63
CA THR A 62 -8.70 16.08 15.60
C THR A 62 -8.15 14.72 16.03
N LEU A 63 -6.94 14.38 15.60
CA LEU A 63 -6.26 13.16 16.02
C LEU A 63 -5.98 13.17 17.52
N LYS A 64 -5.49 14.28 18.06
CA LYS A 64 -5.29 14.45 19.51
C LYS A 64 -6.60 14.23 20.26
N HIS A 65 -7.68 14.88 19.83
CA HIS A 65 -8.99 14.75 20.47
C HIS A 65 -9.50 13.30 20.48
N ASN A 66 -9.36 12.58 19.35
CA ASN A 66 -9.75 11.19 19.26
C ASN A 66 -8.90 10.27 20.14
N LEU A 67 -7.60 10.51 20.24
CA LEU A 67 -6.69 9.76 21.09
C LEU A 67 -6.91 10.04 22.58
N GLU A 68 -7.24 11.27 22.96
CA GLU A 68 -7.62 11.65 24.33
C GLU A 68 -8.93 10.96 24.73
N LYS A 69 -9.94 11.01 23.86
CA LYS A 69 -11.24 10.35 24.10
C LYS A 69 -11.11 8.84 24.28
N ALA A 70 -10.13 8.23 23.63
CA ALA A 70 -9.87 6.80 23.67
C ALA A 70 -8.81 6.38 24.71
N ASP A 71 -8.29 7.31 25.53
CA ASP A 71 -7.25 7.06 26.54
C ASP A 71 -5.95 6.43 25.97
N PHE A 72 -5.68 6.67 24.69
CA PHE A 72 -4.52 6.15 23.99
C PHE A 72 -3.42 7.20 23.77
N LEU A 73 -3.65 8.46 24.15
CA LEU A 73 -2.70 9.55 23.92
C LEU A 73 -1.32 9.28 24.54
N GLU A 74 -1.27 8.80 25.79
CA GLU A 74 0.00 8.46 26.46
C GLU A 74 0.71 7.29 25.77
N LYS A 75 -0.05 6.28 25.32
CA LYS A 75 0.48 5.12 24.60
C LYS A 75 0.96 5.47 23.18
N ALA A 76 0.46 6.55 22.60
CA ALA A 76 0.90 7.06 21.30
C ALA A 76 2.18 7.92 21.37
N GLY A 77 2.73 8.17 22.57
CA GLY A 77 3.92 9.01 22.77
C GLY A 77 3.61 10.47 23.07
N GLY A 78 2.33 10.84 23.17
CA GLY A 78 1.89 12.18 23.53
C GLY A 78 2.08 13.22 22.43
N VAL A 79 1.74 14.47 22.77
CA VAL A 79 1.69 15.61 21.84
C VAL A 79 3.06 15.88 21.21
N SER A 80 4.14 15.79 21.97
CA SER A 80 5.50 16.04 21.50
C SER A 80 5.93 15.07 20.39
N TYR A 81 5.43 13.83 20.42
CA TYR A 81 5.80 12.82 19.44
C TYR A 81 5.25 13.13 18.05
N PHE A 82 4.01 13.61 17.97
CA PHE A 82 3.41 14.02 16.70
C PHE A 82 4.17 15.17 16.05
N THR A 83 4.60 16.16 16.83
CA THR A 83 5.46 17.23 16.31
C THR A 83 6.74 16.64 15.73
N SER A 84 7.40 15.72 16.43
CA SER A 84 8.58 15.02 15.91
C SER A 84 8.29 14.22 14.62
N LEU A 85 7.11 13.61 14.48
CA LEU A 85 6.70 12.92 13.25
C LEU A 85 6.61 13.89 12.07
N THR A 86 5.96 15.04 12.25
CA THR A 86 5.85 16.05 11.18
C THR A 86 7.21 16.65 10.81
N SER A 87 8.10 16.85 11.79
CA SER A 87 9.46 17.35 11.53
C SER A 87 10.39 16.31 10.90
N ALA A 88 10.10 15.02 11.05
CA ALA A 88 10.91 13.94 10.47
C ALA A 88 10.67 13.76 8.96
N VAL A 89 9.61 14.34 8.40
CA VAL A 89 9.24 14.18 6.99
C VAL A 89 9.74 15.37 6.18
N PRO A 90 10.79 15.20 5.36
CA PRO A 90 11.25 16.28 4.48
C PRO A 90 10.31 16.49 3.28
N THR A 91 9.67 15.41 2.79
CA THR A 91 8.80 15.46 1.60
C THR A 91 7.70 14.40 1.66
N THR A 92 6.44 14.81 1.47
CA THR A 92 5.28 13.91 1.41
C THR A 92 5.17 13.14 0.09
N LYS A 93 5.68 13.73 -1.01
CA LYS A 93 5.59 13.17 -2.36
C LYS A 93 6.14 11.76 -2.53
N ASN A 94 7.11 11.35 -1.71
CA ASN A 94 7.75 10.05 -1.83
C ASN A 94 7.15 8.99 -0.87
N ILE A 95 5.97 9.24 -0.32
CA ILE A 95 5.29 8.32 0.61
C ILE A 95 5.17 6.89 0.03
N TYR A 96 4.91 6.77 -1.27
CA TYR A 96 4.88 5.48 -1.99
C TYR A 96 6.10 4.61 -1.69
N TYR A 97 7.29 5.18 -1.78
CA TYR A 97 8.54 4.43 -1.61
C TYR A 97 8.71 3.96 -0.17
N HIS A 98 8.32 4.80 0.79
CA HIS A 98 8.37 4.45 2.21
C HIS A 98 7.37 3.37 2.57
N ILE A 99 6.15 3.41 2.03
CA ILE A 99 5.14 2.35 2.21
C ILE A 99 5.65 1.02 1.66
N LYS A 100 6.29 1.03 0.47
CA LYS A 100 6.88 -0.17 -0.11
C LYS A 100 7.93 -0.81 0.79
N ILE A 101 8.84 0.01 1.35
CA ILE A 101 9.85 -0.47 2.31
C ILE A 101 9.19 -1.11 3.54
N LEU A 102 8.15 -0.46 4.09
CA LEU A 102 7.43 -1.01 5.25
C LEU A 102 6.78 -2.35 4.94
N LYS A 103 6.12 -2.46 3.79
CA LYS A 103 5.51 -3.72 3.34
C LYS A 103 6.53 -4.83 3.17
N GLU A 104 7.65 -4.56 2.51
CA GLU A 104 8.71 -5.56 2.34
C GLU A 104 9.27 -6.05 3.69
N LEU A 105 9.46 -5.13 4.65
CA LEU A 105 9.93 -5.47 5.99
C LEU A 105 8.86 -6.23 6.80
N ALA A 106 7.59 -5.84 6.68
CA ALA A 106 6.47 -6.51 7.32
C ALA A 106 6.30 -7.94 6.80
N THR A 107 6.39 -8.16 5.49
CA THR A 107 6.35 -9.51 4.90
C THR A 107 7.50 -10.37 5.40
N LYS A 108 8.73 -9.84 5.42
CA LYS A 108 9.89 -10.56 5.97
C LYS A 108 9.69 -10.91 7.44
N ARG A 109 9.12 -9.99 8.23
CA ARG A 109 8.78 -10.21 9.64
C ARG A 109 7.71 -11.27 9.82
N ASN A 110 6.67 -11.26 8.99
CA ASN A 110 5.61 -12.27 9.03
C ASN A 110 6.16 -13.67 8.76
N ILE A 111 6.95 -13.81 7.68
CA ILE A 111 7.61 -15.07 7.32
C ILE A 111 8.54 -15.54 8.46
N TYR A 112 9.34 -14.63 9.03
CA TYR A 112 10.21 -14.98 10.15
C TYR A 112 9.43 -15.48 11.37
N ASN A 113 8.35 -14.79 11.75
CA ASN A 113 7.52 -15.18 12.88
C ASN A 113 6.84 -16.53 12.63
N LEU A 114 6.31 -16.77 11.43
CA LEU A 114 5.75 -18.06 11.02
C LEU A 114 6.80 -19.17 11.13
N ILE A 115 7.99 -18.99 10.55
CA ILE A 115 9.07 -19.98 10.62
C ILE A 115 9.48 -20.22 12.08
N SER A 116 9.61 -19.18 12.88
CA SER A 116 10.03 -19.27 14.29
C SER A 116 8.99 -20.00 15.16
N ASP A 117 7.72 -19.67 14.98
CA ASP A 117 6.60 -20.32 15.67
C ASP A 117 6.52 -21.82 15.31
N ARG A 118 6.60 -22.12 14.02
CA ARG A 118 6.56 -23.51 13.54
C ARG A 118 7.81 -24.29 13.92
N ALA A 119 9.01 -23.69 13.91
CA ALA A 119 10.23 -24.33 14.40
C ALA A 119 10.15 -24.75 15.88
N LYS A 120 9.43 -23.98 16.71
CA LYS A 120 9.15 -24.37 18.11
C LYS A 120 8.20 -25.56 18.20
N THR A 121 7.26 -25.67 17.25
CA THR A 121 6.27 -26.76 17.16
C THR A 121 6.90 -28.05 16.61
N ILE A 122 7.82 -27.95 15.65
CA ILE A 122 8.56 -29.09 15.08
C ILE A 122 9.39 -29.83 16.14
N LYS A 123 9.90 -29.14 17.17
CA LYS A 123 10.57 -29.81 18.31
C LYS A 123 9.65 -30.74 19.12
N LYS A 124 8.34 -30.73 18.88
CA LYS A 124 7.33 -31.46 19.65
C LYS A 124 6.50 -32.48 18.85
N MET A 125 6.68 -32.64 17.53
CA MET A 125 5.80 -33.48 16.69
C MET A 125 6.56 -34.38 15.70
N ASP A 126 5.92 -35.51 15.33
CA ASP A 126 6.43 -36.63 14.52
C ASP A 126 6.22 -36.44 13.00
N GLY A 127 6.87 -37.27 12.17
CA GLY A 127 7.29 -36.96 10.79
C GLY A 127 6.21 -36.76 9.70
N GLN A 128 4.92 -37.01 9.97
CA GLN A 128 3.85 -36.83 8.96
C GLN A 128 3.27 -35.41 8.89
N ASP A 129 3.46 -34.58 9.92
CA ASP A 129 2.94 -33.21 9.97
C ASP A 129 3.78 -32.21 9.14
N MET A 130 5.02 -32.56 8.78
CA MET A 130 5.92 -31.66 8.04
C MET A 130 5.41 -31.30 6.63
N ILE A 131 4.74 -32.21 5.93
CA ILE A 131 4.29 -31.98 4.54
C ILE A 131 3.03 -31.10 4.50
N LYS A 132 2.12 -31.25 5.47
CA LYS A 132 0.95 -30.37 5.61
C LYS A 132 1.38 -28.95 6.01
N LEU A 133 2.35 -28.85 6.91
CA LEU A 133 2.91 -27.59 7.37
C LEU A 133 3.56 -26.79 6.24
N ALA A 134 4.30 -27.45 5.33
CA ALA A 134 4.92 -26.79 4.19
C ALA A 134 3.88 -26.16 3.24
N ASN A 135 2.75 -26.85 3.01
CA ASN A 135 1.67 -26.32 2.19
C ASN A 135 0.91 -25.16 2.87
N GLU A 136 0.75 -25.19 4.19
CA GLU A 136 0.06 -24.12 4.94
C GLU A 136 0.89 -22.83 5.05
N VAL A 137 2.21 -22.95 5.20
CA VAL A 137 3.12 -21.80 5.14
C VAL A 137 3.11 -21.19 3.73
N LYS A 138 3.11 -22.03 2.69
CA LYS A 138 3.01 -21.58 1.30
C LYS A 138 1.68 -20.85 1.08
N ALA A 139 0.57 -21.39 1.58
CA ALA A 139 -0.74 -20.73 1.53
C ALA A 139 -0.70 -19.37 2.23
N THR A 140 -0.21 -19.25 3.47
CA THR A 140 -0.18 -17.97 4.20
C THR A 140 0.69 -16.89 3.54
N VAL A 141 1.75 -17.30 2.83
CA VAL A 141 2.61 -16.39 2.06
C VAL A 141 1.92 -15.92 0.76
N LEU A 142 1.11 -16.78 0.13
CA LEU A 142 0.29 -16.41 -1.03
C LEU A 142 -1.01 -15.67 -0.66
N ASP A 143 -1.59 -15.98 0.50
CA ASP A 143 -2.89 -15.52 1.02
C ASP A 143 -2.72 -14.35 2.01
N SER A 144 -1.65 -13.55 1.84
CA SER A 144 -1.67 -12.23 2.48
C SER A 144 -2.87 -11.49 1.87
N PRO A 145 -3.85 -11.01 2.67
CA PRO A 145 -5.16 -10.51 2.21
C PRO A 145 -5.06 -9.13 1.52
N CYS A 146 -4.14 -9.03 0.59
CA CYS A 146 -3.58 -7.79 0.04
C CYS A 146 -3.29 -7.95 -1.45
N VAL A 147 -3.91 -8.94 -2.11
CA VAL A 147 -3.82 -9.16 -3.56
C VAL A 147 -5.17 -9.30 -4.26
N ASP A 148 -6.29 -9.23 -3.55
CA ASP A 148 -7.62 -9.30 -4.18
C ASP A 148 -8.02 -8.05 -4.97
N ASP A 149 -7.43 -6.87 -4.70
CA ASP A 149 -7.76 -5.63 -5.41
C ASP A 149 -6.75 -5.25 -6.51
N LEU A 150 -5.71 -6.06 -6.75
CA LEU A 150 -4.76 -5.82 -7.85
C LEU A 150 -5.11 -6.58 -9.13
N PHE A 151 -6.11 -7.46 -9.09
CA PHE A 151 -6.67 -8.08 -10.28
C PHE A 151 -8.03 -7.46 -10.55
N VAL A 152 -8.03 -6.37 -11.33
CA VAL A 152 -9.17 -6.15 -12.23
C VAL A 152 -9.19 -7.39 -13.10
N ASP A 153 -10.18 -8.26 -12.91
CA ASP A 153 -10.41 -9.40 -13.78
C ASP A 153 -10.44 -8.83 -15.20
N ALA A 154 -9.61 -9.36 -16.11
CA ALA A 154 -9.53 -8.81 -17.47
C ALA A 154 -10.90 -8.84 -18.18
N SER A 155 -11.87 -9.58 -17.65
CA SER A 155 -13.25 -9.63 -18.09
C SER A 155 -14.07 -8.37 -17.73
N ASP A 156 -13.63 -7.54 -16.79
CA ASP A 156 -14.33 -6.32 -16.34
C ASP A 156 -13.82 -5.04 -17.04
N ILE A 157 -12.84 -5.19 -17.94
CA ILE A 157 -12.53 -4.17 -18.94
C ILE A 157 -13.67 -4.21 -19.95
N SER A 158 -14.67 -3.36 -19.74
CA SER A 158 -15.53 -2.91 -20.81
C SER A 158 -14.62 -2.26 -21.85
N LEU A 159 -14.32 -2.97 -22.94
CA LEU A 159 -13.80 -2.34 -24.16
C LEU A 159 -14.90 -1.38 -24.60
N ASP A 160 -14.82 -0.13 -24.15
CA ASP A 160 -15.56 0.97 -24.72
C ASP A 160 -15.22 1.00 -26.20
N THR A 161 -16.06 0.34 -26.99
CA THR A 161 -16.10 0.41 -28.45
C THR A 161 -16.70 1.75 -28.90
N THR A 162 -16.62 2.77 -28.05
CA THR A 162 -16.79 4.14 -28.48
C THR A 162 -15.54 4.51 -29.29
N PRO A 163 -15.67 4.78 -30.59
CA PRO A 163 -14.53 5.21 -31.39
C PRO A 163 -13.92 6.44 -30.72
N SER A 164 -12.68 6.30 -30.26
CA SER A 164 -11.92 7.44 -29.77
C SER A 164 -11.87 8.47 -30.89
N PRO A 165 -11.98 9.77 -30.60
CA PRO A 165 -11.86 10.77 -31.65
C PRO A 165 -10.50 10.57 -32.34
N SER A 166 -10.55 10.33 -33.64
CA SER A 166 -9.39 10.06 -34.46
C SER A 166 -9.39 11.02 -35.65
N ILE A 167 -8.20 11.40 -36.09
CA ILE A 167 -8.02 12.23 -37.28
C ILE A 167 -7.75 11.30 -38.47
N GLU A 168 -8.65 11.28 -39.44
CA GLU A 168 -8.47 10.51 -40.67
C GLU A 168 -7.25 11.03 -41.45
N THR A 169 -6.40 10.11 -41.91
CA THR A 169 -5.20 10.45 -42.68
C THR A 169 -5.49 10.59 -44.17
N GLY A 170 -6.66 10.12 -44.63
CA GLY A 170 -7.06 10.09 -46.04
C GLY A 170 -6.46 8.92 -46.81
N PHE A 171 -5.67 8.06 -46.16
CA PHE A 171 -5.15 6.83 -46.72
C PHE A 171 -5.94 5.66 -46.15
N ALA A 172 -6.93 5.18 -46.91
CA ALA A 172 -7.79 4.05 -46.54
C ALA A 172 -7.05 2.83 -45.94
N PRO A 173 -5.90 2.35 -46.48
CA PRO A 173 -5.20 1.21 -45.88
C PRO A 173 -4.54 1.55 -44.52
N LEU A 174 -4.16 2.81 -44.31
CA LEU A 174 -3.56 3.27 -43.06
C LEU A 174 -4.63 3.50 -41.99
N ASP A 175 -5.74 4.14 -42.36
CA ASP A 175 -6.86 4.41 -41.45
C ASP A 175 -7.52 3.10 -40.97
N ALA A 176 -7.56 2.08 -41.83
CA ALA A 176 -7.99 0.73 -41.45
C ALA A 176 -7.01 0.06 -40.46
N ALA A 177 -5.71 0.29 -40.62
CA ALA A 177 -4.68 -0.28 -39.74
C ALA A 177 -4.60 0.42 -38.37
N THR A 178 -4.98 1.70 -38.29
CA THR A 178 -4.89 2.50 -37.06
C THR A 178 -6.24 2.71 -36.36
N SER A 179 -7.26 1.92 -36.72
CA SER A 179 -8.61 1.98 -36.13
C SER A 179 -9.31 3.34 -36.30
N GLY A 180 -9.28 3.90 -37.52
CA GLY A 180 -9.99 5.14 -37.86
C GLY A 180 -9.10 6.38 -37.95
N GLY A 181 -7.77 6.22 -38.04
CA GLY A 181 -6.82 7.32 -38.20
C GLY A 181 -5.91 7.54 -36.98
N LEU A 182 -5.49 8.77 -36.74
CA LEU A 182 -4.58 9.13 -35.64
C LEU A 182 -5.37 9.43 -34.37
N ASN A 183 -5.19 8.62 -33.33
CA ASN A 183 -5.90 8.75 -32.06
C ASN A 183 -5.32 9.87 -31.19
N PHE A 184 -6.18 10.69 -30.58
CA PHE A 184 -5.74 11.71 -29.62
C PHE A 184 -5.07 11.09 -28.38
N GLY A 185 -3.99 11.70 -27.90
CA GLY A 185 -3.22 11.20 -26.75
C GLY A 185 -2.21 10.10 -27.08
N THR A 186 -2.07 9.71 -28.36
CA THR A 186 -1.08 8.73 -28.81
C THR A 186 0.08 9.41 -29.56
N LEU A 187 1.30 8.86 -29.42
CA LEU A 187 2.48 9.28 -30.20
C LEU A 187 2.71 8.30 -31.35
N THR A 188 2.40 8.71 -32.58
CA THR A 188 2.67 7.90 -33.78
C THR A 188 4.02 8.28 -34.37
N VAL A 189 4.94 7.32 -34.45
CA VAL A 189 6.27 7.52 -35.05
C VAL A 189 6.32 6.85 -36.42
N LEU A 190 6.61 7.62 -37.47
CA LEU A 190 6.85 7.12 -38.82
C LEU A 190 8.35 6.97 -39.05
N THR A 191 8.80 5.77 -39.39
CA THR A 191 10.20 5.47 -39.67
C THR A 191 10.36 4.96 -41.10
N GLY A 192 11.39 5.41 -41.82
CA GLY A 192 11.74 4.92 -43.15
C GLY A 192 13.24 5.08 -43.42
N SER A 193 13.79 4.25 -44.30
CA SER A 193 15.13 4.44 -44.84
C SER A 193 15.14 5.56 -45.89
N PRO A 194 16.21 6.36 -46.00
CA PRO A 194 16.33 7.39 -47.04
C PRO A 194 16.42 6.81 -48.45
#